data_AF-A0A7S4ME53-F1
#
_entry.id   AF-A0A7S4ME53-F1
#
_cell.length_a   1.000
_cell.length_b   1.000
_cell.length_c   1.000
_cell.angle_alpha   90.00
_cell.angle_beta   90.00
_cell.angle_gamma   90.00
#
_symmetry.space_group_name_H-M   'P 1'
#
loop_
_entity.id
_entity.type
_entity.pdbx_description
1 polymer ?
#
loop_
_entity_poly.entity_id
_entity_poly.type
_entity_poly.pdbx_seq_one_letter_code
_entity_poly.pdbx_strand_id
1 'polypeptide(L)'
;SGSPQMPVLLTPENWMIADTTPVLQLLDERMKRTCGALFFPKNSTGALVHLLEEYFDQWMTNAAIYFRWCFPESALHGKTGLSSGMAPAEMAPTLGEIIQGWGNRAAKALGMSDPFNQKHMEAEFMEIFGALDKHLESLYQS
;
A
#
# COMPACT_ATOMS: atom_id res chain seq x y z
N SER A 1 -6.39 -9.00 -21.95
CA SER A 1 -6.22 -9.51 -20.58
C SER A 1 -5.40 -8.48 -19.82
N GLY A 2 -6.03 -7.63 -19.01
CA GLY A 2 -5.34 -6.67 -18.15
C GLY A 2 -5.11 -7.29 -16.77
N SER A 3 -4.02 -6.92 -16.08
CA SER A 3 -3.86 -7.24 -14.66
C SER A 3 -4.99 -6.53 -13.88
N PRO A 4 -5.74 -7.21 -13.01
CA PRO A 4 -6.77 -6.59 -12.17
C PRO A 4 -6.17 -5.78 -11.00
N GLN A 5 -4.88 -5.45 -11.05
CA GLN A 5 -4.15 -4.74 -10.01
C GLN A 5 -4.57 -3.27 -9.98
N MET A 6 -4.91 -2.80 -8.78
CA MET A 6 -5.25 -1.41 -8.49
C MET A 6 -4.11 -0.79 -7.66
N PRO A 7 -3.87 0.54 -7.79
CA PRO A 7 -4.60 1.50 -8.61
C PRO A 7 -4.29 1.38 -10.11
N VAL A 8 -5.19 1.94 -10.93
CA VAL A 8 -5.01 2.09 -12.38
C VAL A 8 -5.14 3.57 -12.76
N LEU A 9 -4.18 4.08 -13.53
CA LEU A 9 -4.17 5.42 -14.08
C LEU A 9 -4.54 5.38 -15.57
N LEU A 10 -5.62 6.07 -15.95
CA LEU A 10 -5.96 6.35 -17.35
C LEU A 10 -5.36 7.70 -17.75
N THR A 11 -4.48 7.72 -18.74
CA THR A 11 -3.83 8.95 -19.21
C THR A 11 -4.67 9.65 -20.30
N PRO A 12 -4.44 10.96 -20.56
CA PRO A 12 -5.08 11.66 -21.69
C PRO A 12 -4.77 11.04 -23.07
N GLU A 13 -3.66 10.32 -23.17
CA GLU A 13 -3.25 9.57 -24.36
C GLU A 13 -3.94 8.20 -24.47
N ASN A 14 -4.92 7.92 -23.60
CA ASN A 14 -5.67 6.68 -23.53
C ASN A 14 -4.83 5.44 -23.17
N TRP A 15 -3.78 5.62 -22.36
CA TRP A 15 -3.02 4.50 -21.77
C TRP A 15 -3.62 4.12 -20.42
N MET A 16 -3.73 2.82 -20.16
CA MET A 16 -4.06 2.30 -18.83
C MET A 16 -2.79 1.74 -18.18
N ILE A 17 -2.32 2.39 -17.13
CA ILE A 17 -1.17 1.96 -16.34
C ILE A 17 -1.70 1.43 -15.01
N ALA A 18 -1.56 0.13 -14.79
CA ALA A 18 -1.85 -0.51 -13.51
C ALA A 18 -0.59 -0.56 -12.66
N ASP A 19 -0.77 -0.69 -11.33
CA ASP A 19 0.28 -0.76 -10.31
C ASP A 19 0.89 0.61 -9.92
N THR A 20 1.26 0.77 -8.66
CA THR A 20 1.79 2.03 -8.11
C THR A 20 3.17 2.35 -8.65
N THR A 21 4.08 1.37 -8.74
CA THR A 21 5.46 1.61 -9.19
C THR A 21 5.55 2.20 -10.61
N PRO A 22 4.93 1.61 -11.66
CA PRO A 22 4.96 2.21 -13.00
C PRO A 22 4.17 3.51 -13.09
N VAL A 23 3.12 3.69 -12.28
CA VAL A 23 2.42 4.98 -12.16
C VAL A 23 3.34 6.06 -11.61
N LEU A 24 4.08 5.78 -10.53
CA LEU A 24 5.04 6.70 -9.93
C LEU A 24 6.14 7.08 -10.92
N GLN A 25 6.67 6.11 -11.67
CA GLN A 25 7.69 6.36 -12.70
C GLN A 25 7.17 7.25 -13.84
N LEU A 26 5.94 7.02 -14.33
CA LEU A 26 5.33 7.89 -15.34
C LEU A 26 5.18 9.32 -14.81
N LEU A 27 4.67 9.46 -13.58
CA LEU A 27 4.42 10.77 -12.98
C LEU A 27 5.73 11.52 -12.74
N ASP A 28 6.77 10.84 -12.25
CA ASP A 28 8.10 11.44 -12.04
C ASP A 28 8.66 12.03 -13.34
N GLU A 29 8.63 11.26 -14.44
CA GLU A 29 9.11 11.74 -15.74
C GLU A 29 8.27 12.89 -16.33
N ARG A 30 6.97 12.95 -16.02
CA ARG A 30 6.11 14.08 -16.43
C ARG A 30 6.38 15.32 -15.59
N MET A 31 6.44 15.20 -14.26
CA MET A 31 6.69 16.33 -13.36
C MET A 31 8.07 16.96 -13.59
N LYS A 32 9.08 16.13 -13.83
CA LYS A 32 10.42 16.57 -14.23
C LYS A 32 10.42 17.54 -15.41
N ARG A 33 9.52 17.33 -16.38
CA ARG A 33 9.37 18.20 -17.56
C ARG A 33 8.59 19.48 -17.26
N THR A 34 7.69 19.44 -16.29
CA THR A 34 6.74 20.54 -16.02
C THR A 34 7.19 21.48 -14.89
N CYS A 35 7.66 20.94 -13.76
CA CYS A 35 7.97 21.72 -12.55
C CYS A 35 9.35 21.42 -11.95
N GLY A 36 10.09 20.43 -12.47
CA GLY A 36 11.43 20.06 -12.00
C GLY A 36 11.46 19.29 -10.67
N ALA A 37 10.31 19.02 -10.06
CA ALA A 37 10.21 18.15 -8.89
C ALA A 37 10.44 16.67 -9.28
N LEU A 38 11.17 15.93 -8.44
CA LEU A 38 11.47 14.52 -8.63
C LEU A 38 11.08 13.72 -7.38
N PHE A 39 10.24 12.70 -7.56
CA PHE A 39 10.08 11.61 -6.62
C PHE A 39 11.37 10.79 -6.51
N PHE A 40 12.09 10.60 -7.64
CA PHE A 40 13.34 9.84 -7.68
C PHE A 40 14.51 10.74 -8.14
N PRO A 41 15.24 11.39 -7.21
CA PRO A 41 16.43 12.17 -7.54
C PRO A 41 17.49 11.35 -8.28
N LYS A 42 18.41 11.97 -9.05
CA LYS A 42 19.47 11.23 -9.78
C LYS A 42 20.76 11.00 -9.00
N ASN A 43 20.86 11.52 -7.79
CA ASN A 43 22.03 11.38 -6.92
C ASN A 43 21.88 10.15 -6.00
N SER A 44 22.78 9.99 -5.03
CA SER A 44 22.73 8.87 -4.07
C SER A 44 21.41 8.81 -3.28
N THR A 45 20.74 9.95 -3.05
CA THR A 45 19.41 9.99 -2.44
C THR A 45 18.39 9.23 -3.29
N GLY A 46 18.48 9.31 -4.62
CA GLY A 46 17.61 8.54 -5.52
C GLY A 46 17.72 7.04 -5.34
N ALA A 47 18.96 6.54 -5.23
CA ALA A 47 19.19 5.12 -4.98
C ALA A 47 18.58 4.68 -3.64
N LEU A 48 18.66 5.53 -2.61
CA LEU A 48 18.01 5.28 -1.32
C LEU A 48 16.48 5.29 -1.44
N VAL A 49 15.89 6.23 -2.21
CA VAL A 49 14.44 6.26 -2.44
C VAL A 49 13.94 4.99 -3.12
N HIS A 50 14.65 4.50 -4.14
CA HIS A 50 14.31 3.21 -4.77
C HIS A 50 14.37 2.03 -3.81
N LEU A 51 15.41 1.99 -2.95
CA LEU A 51 15.52 0.94 -1.94
C LEU A 51 14.36 0.99 -0.93
N LEU A 52 13.99 2.19 -0.48
CA LEU A 52 12.88 2.38 0.44
C LEU A 52 11.54 2.04 -0.20
N GLU A 53 11.32 2.41 -1.47
CA GLU A 53 10.09 2.09 -2.19
C GLU A 53 9.90 0.57 -2.33
N GLU A 54 10.91 -0.17 -2.79
CA GLU A 54 10.87 -1.63 -2.87
C GLU A 54 10.68 -2.27 -1.48
N TYR A 55 11.37 -1.74 -0.45
CA TYR A 55 11.21 -2.24 0.92
C TYR A 55 9.78 -2.06 1.42
N PHE A 56 9.19 -0.88 1.24
CA PHE A 56 7.84 -0.64 1.73
C PHE A 56 6.79 -1.39 0.91
N ASP A 57 6.97 -1.54 -0.41
CA ASP A 57 6.02 -2.27 -1.26
C ASP A 57 5.92 -3.75 -0.85
N GLN A 58 7.06 -4.42 -0.69
CA GLN A 58 7.07 -5.85 -0.38
C GLN A 58 6.78 -6.16 1.10
N TRP A 59 7.41 -5.43 2.04
CA TRP A 59 7.35 -5.80 3.46
C TRP A 59 6.15 -5.22 4.20
N MET A 60 5.68 -4.01 3.86
CA MET A 60 4.52 -3.42 4.56
C MET A 60 3.19 -4.02 4.14
N THR A 61 3.17 -4.78 3.05
CA THR A 61 1.98 -5.54 2.64
C THR A 61 1.50 -6.47 3.77
N ASN A 62 2.42 -7.04 4.56
CA ASN A 62 2.07 -7.86 5.73
C ASN A 62 1.29 -7.06 6.78
N ALA A 63 1.80 -5.89 7.16
CA ALA A 63 1.14 -5.00 8.12
C ALA A 63 -0.22 -4.53 7.59
N ALA A 64 -0.29 -4.15 6.31
CA ALA A 64 -1.54 -3.71 5.69
C ALA A 64 -2.61 -4.81 5.67
N ILE A 65 -2.23 -6.07 5.43
CA ILE A 65 -3.15 -7.21 5.48
C ILE A 65 -3.54 -7.52 6.93
N TYR A 66 -2.57 -7.54 7.84
CA TYR A 66 -2.81 -7.81 9.25
C TYR A 66 -3.81 -6.84 9.88
N PHE A 67 -3.50 -5.54 9.87
CA PHE A 67 -4.34 -4.54 10.52
C PHE A 67 -5.73 -4.42 9.87
N ARG A 68 -5.84 -4.75 8.58
CA ARG A 68 -7.12 -4.71 7.86
C ARG A 68 -8.00 -5.93 8.14
N TRP A 69 -7.44 -7.13 8.15
CA TRP A 69 -8.24 -8.37 8.10
C TRP A 69 -8.23 -9.19 9.38
N CYS A 70 -7.23 -9.03 10.25
CA CYS A 70 -7.15 -9.79 11.51
C CYS A 70 -7.97 -9.19 12.65
N PHE A 71 -8.46 -7.95 12.50
CA PHE A 71 -9.28 -7.26 13.48
C PHE A 71 -10.74 -7.14 12.97
N PRO A 72 -11.75 -7.59 13.73
CA PRO A 72 -13.13 -7.63 13.25
C PRO A 72 -13.68 -6.27 12.79
N GLU A 73 -13.38 -5.20 13.53
CA GLU A 73 -13.83 -3.84 13.20
C GLU A 73 -13.18 -3.33 11.91
N SER A 74 -11.86 -3.48 11.78
CA SER A 74 -11.13 -3.13 10.56
C SER A 74 -11.60 -3.93 9.36
N ALA A 75 -11.86 -5.23 9.53
CA ALA A 75 -12.33 -6.11 8.47
C ALA A 75 -13.74 -5.71 8.00
N LEU A 76 -14.62 -5.33 8.93
CA LEU A 76 -15.94 -4.81 8.62
C LEU A 76 -15.86 -3.48 7.87
N HIS A 77 -15.00 -2.57 8.30
CA HIS A 77 -14.78 -1.30 7.62
C HIS A 77 -14.22 -1.52 6.21
N GLY A 78 -13.20 -2.36 6.08
CA GLY A 78 -12.56 -2.69 4.81
C GLY A 78 -13.52 -3.34 3.81
N LYS A 79 -14.28 -4.35 4.23
CA LYS A 79 -15.25 -5.03 3.33
C LYS A 79 -16.37 -4.09 2.89
N THR A 80 -16.88 -3.26 3.80
CA THR A 80 -17.96 -2.31 3.49
C THR A 80 -17.47 -1.21 2.55
N GLY A 81 -16.32 -0.60 2.86
CA GLY A 81 -15.74 0.45 2.03
C GLY A 81 -15.43 -0.03 0.61
N LEU A 82 -14.74 -1.17 0.48
CA LEU A 82 -14.38 -1.72 -0.83
C LEU A 82 -15.61 -2.16 -1.64
N SER A 83 -16.55 -2.90 -1.03
CA SER A 83 -17.74 -3.37 -1.77
C SER A 83 -18.63 -2.22 -2.23
N SER A 84 -18.80 -1.17 -1.42
CA SER A 84 -19.61 0.00 -1.77
C SER A 84 -19.02 0.81 -2.93
N GLY A 85 -17.69 0.83 -3.08
CA GLY A 85 -17.02 1.49 -4.19
C GLY A 85 -16.98 0.68 -5.49
N MET A 86 -17.25 -0.63 -5.43
CA MET A 86 -17.08 -1.57 -6.55
C MET A 86 -18.39 -2.09 -7.13
N ALA A 87 -19.51 -2.03 -6.39
CA ALA A 87 -20.78 -2.60 -6.80
C ALA A 87 -21.98 -1.72 -6.40
N PRO A 88 -23.12 -1.84 -7.11
CA PRO A 88 -24.37 -1.23 -6.66
C PRO A 88 -24.76 -1.67 -5.25
N ALA A 89 -25.52 -0.83 -4.54
CA ALA A 89 -25.88 -1.03 -3.13
C ALA A 89 -26.52 -2.41 -2.85
N GLU A 90 -27.32 -2.94 -3.78
CA GLU A 90 -27.98 -4.25 -3.66
C GLU A 90 -26.98 -5.43 -3.68
N MET A 91 -25.86 -5.28 -4.40
CA MET A 91 -24.83 -6.32 -4.55
C MET A 91 -23.67 -6.16 -3.57
N ALA A 92 -23.53 -4.97 -2.97
CA ALA A 92 -22.44 -4.65 -2.05
C ALA A 92 -22.32 -5.62 -0.86
N PRO A 93 -23.40 -6.06 -0.17
CA PRO A 93 -23.28 -7.02 0.91
C PRO A 93 -22.65 -8.35 0.46
N THR A 94 -23.11 -8.91 -0.65
CA THR A 94 -22.59 -10.16 -1.22
C THR A 94 -21.12 -10.02 -1.62
N LEU A 95 -20.76 -8.91 -2.28
CA LEU A 95 -19.36 -8.64 -2.64
C LEU A 95 -18.49 -8.44 -1.39
N GLY A 96 -19.01 -7.81 -0.33
CA GLY A 96 -18.32 -7.64 0.94
C GLY A 96 -17.90 -8.96 1.57
N GLU A 97 -18.77 -9.98 1.54
CA GLU A 97 -18.42 -11.32 2.03
C GLU A 97 -17.33 -11.99 1.18
N ILE A 98 -17.37 -11.81 -0.14
CA ILE A 98 -16.32 -12.32 -1.04
C ILE A 98 -14.97 -11.65 -0.73
N ILE A 99 -14.97 -10.33 -0.54
CA ILE A 99 -13.80 -9.53 -0.19
C ILE A 99 -13.22 -9.96 1.16
N GLN A 100 -14.07 -10.12 2.19
CA GLN A 100 -13.63 -10.61 3.49
C GLN A 100 -13.04 -12.03 3.39
N GLY A 101 -13.66 -12.90 2.59
CA GLY A 101 -13.13 -14.24 2.32
C GLY A 101 -11.74 -14.21 1.66
N TRP A 102 -11.50 -13.27 0.74
CA TRP A 102 -10.16 -13.04 0.19
C TRP A 102 -9.19 -12.53 1.26
N GLY A 103 -9.58 -11.55 2.06
CA GLY A 103 -8.77 -10.99 3.14
C GLY A 103 -8.30 -12.04 4.14
N ASN A 104 -9.21 -12.93 4.56
CA ASN A 104 -8.89 -14.05 5.45
C ASN A 104 -7.86 -15.01 4.84
N ARG A 105 -7.96 -15.30 3.53
CA ARG A 105 -6.98 -16.14 2.82
C ARG A 105 -5.62 -15.44 2.69
N ALA A 106 -5.61 -14.14 2.41
CA ALA A 106 -4.39 -13.35 2.34
C ALA A 106 -3.66 -13.31 3.68
N ALA A 107 -4.38 -13.04 4.78
CA ALA A 107 -3.83 -13.07 6.13
C ALA A 107 -3.22 -14.44 6.46
N LYS A 108 -3.90 -15.53 6.10
CA LYS A 108 -3.35 -16.88 6.27
C LYS A 108 -2.09 -17.12 5.45
N ALA A 109 -2.08 -16.72 4.18
CA ALA A 109 -0.94 -16.92 3.28
C ALA A 109 0.32 -16.17 3.74
N LEU A 110 0.14 -14.99 4.35
CA LEU A 110 1.22 -14.17 4.90
C LEU A 110 1.60 -14.55 6.34
N GLY A 111 1.09 -15.68 6.86
CA GLY A 111 1.43 -16.15 8.20
C GLY A 111 0.76 -15.37 9.35
N MET A 112 -0.15 -14.44 9.05
CA MET A 112 -0.86 -13.60 10.03
C MET A 112 -1.97 -14.35 10.78
N SER A 113 -2.08 -15.67 10.61
CA SER A 113 -2.90 -16.53 11.48
C SER A 113 -2.15 -17.02 12.72
N ASP A 114 -0.83 -16.84 12.78
CA ASP A 114 0.02 -17.25 13.91
C ASP A 114 0.29 -16.06 14.85
N PRO A 115 -0.11 -16.11 16.13
CA PRO A 115 0.18 -15.06 17.10
C PRO A 115 1.67 -14.71 17.26
N PHE A 116 2.58 -15.66 16.99
CA PHE A 116 4.02 -15.37 17.02
C PHE A 116 4.41 -14.41 15.90
N ASN A 117 3.98 -14.68 14.66
CA ASN A 117 4.25 -13.83 13.50
C ASN A 117 3.58 -12.46 13.64
N GLN A 118 2.37 -12.42 14.19
CA GLN A 118 1.65 -11.17 14.45
C GLN A 118 2.45 -10.25 15.38
N LYS A 119 2.95 -10.78 16.51
CA LYS A 119 3.77 -10.00 17.44
C LYS A 119 5.07 -9.50 16.81
N HIS A 120 5.69 -10.30 15.95
CA HIS A 120 6.92 -9.90 15.27
C HIS A 120 6.66 -8.76 14.29
N MET A 121 5.62 -8.88 13.46
CA MET A 121 5.22 -7.82 12.53
C MET A 121 4.84 -6.54 13.28
N GLU A 122 4.15 -6.63 14.43
CA GLU A 122 3.82 -5.46 15.25
C GLU A 122 5.08 -4.77 15.78
N ALA A 123 6.08 -5.55 16.22
CA ALA A 123 7.36 -5.01 16.68
C ALA A 123 8.11 -4.31 15.54
N GLU A 124 8.24 -4.96 14.37
CA GLU A 124 8.87 -4.37 13.18
C GLU A 124 8.17 -3.07 12.75
N PHE A 125 6.82 -3.07 12.75
CA PHE A 125 6.03 -1.88 12.42
C PHE A 125 6.34 -0.73 13.39
N MET A 126 6.41 -1.01 14.69
CA MET A 126 6.76 0.00 15.70
C MET A 126 8.23 0.48 15.60
N GLU A 127 9.16 -0.38 15.19
CA GLU A 127 10.55 0.02 14.95
C GLU A 127 10.65 1.03 13.79
N ILE A 128 9.87 0.85 12.72
CA ILE A 128 9.79 1.79 11.60
C ILE A 128 9.29 3.16 12.09
N PHE A 129 8.22 3.21 12.89
CA PHE A 129 7.74 4.48 13.46
C PHE A 129 8.76 5.10 14.40
N GLY A 130 9.43 4.30 15.24
CA GLY A 130 10.49 4.79 16.11
C GLY A 130 11.68 5.37 15.33
N ALA A 131 12.00 4.81 14.15
CA ALA A 131 13.02 5.38 13.26
C ALA A 131 12.54 6.69 12.61
N LEU A 132 11.28 6.75 12.19
CA LEU A 132 10.67 7.97 11.64
C LEU A 132 10.63 9.10 12.68
N ASP A 133 10.20 8.81 13.92
CA ASP A 133 10.12 9.80 15.00
C ASP A 133 11.50 10.38 15.29
N LYS A 134 12.53 9.54 15.44
CA LYS A 134 13.92 10.01 15.61
C LYS A 134 14.38 10.89 14.46
N HIS A 135 14.00 10.55 13.23
CA HIS A 135 14.33 11.37 12.07
C HIS A 135 13.62 12.73 12.15
N LEU A 136 12.33 12.77 12.44
CA LEU A 136 11.57 14.01 12.58
C LEU A 136 12.11 14.88 13.71
N GLU A 137 12.42 14.31 14.87
CA GLU A 137 13.06 15.02 15.99
C GLU A 137 14.38 15.66 15.59
N SER A 138 15.20 14.97 14.79
CA SER A 138 16.48 15.51 14.31
C SER A 138 16.31 16.75 13.43
N LEU A 139 15.19 16.88 12.71
CA LEU A 139 14.87 18.05 11.88
C LEU A 139 14.41 19.25 12.70
N TYR A 140 13.85 19.04 13.89
CA TYR A 140 13.43 20.12 14.79
C TYR A 140 14.53 20.61 15.73
N GLN A 141 15.64 19.88 15.84
CA GLN A 141 16.82 20.27 16.62
C GLN A 141 17.88 21.04 15.79
N SER A 142 17.73 21.11 14.46
CA SER A 142 18.57 21.85 13.52
C SER A 142 17.97 23.20 13.15
#